data_AF-A0A929A3C9-F1
#
_entry.id   AF-A0A929A3C9-F1
#
_cell.length_a   1.000
_cell.length_b   1.000
_cell.length_c   1.000
_cell.angle_alpha   90.00
_cell.angle_beta   90.00
_cell.angle_gamma   90.00
#
_symmetry.space_group_name_H-M   'P 1'
#
loop_
_entity.id
_entity.type
_entity.pdbx_description
1 polymer ?
#
loop_
_entity_poly.entity_id
_entity_poly.type
_entity_poly.pdbx_seq_one_letter_code
_entity_poly.pdbx_strand_id
1 'polypeptide(L)'
;MNIQYLRQSLKNRWLTYYDENREWIERLGIWVECGGVRRPSSSFILGTLASVEPELTNLLPLVVDLSNNPDRIVMALGLNINPDHALKSLESASTDQPTKMLPGETPTMKKLSAHTPRKLPSLVDEECQGARYSDAARKRLERDRE
;
A
#
# COMPACT_ATOMS: atom_id res chain seq x y z
N MET A 1 -5.87 -21.55 18.69
CA MET A 1 -5.92 -20.25 17.99
C MET A 1 -6.94 -19.36 18.70
N ASN A 2 -6.59 -18.15 19.12
CA ASN A 2 -7.58 -17.21 19.64
C ASN A 2 -8.24 -16.50 18.44
N ILE A 3 -9.53 -16.71 18.23
CA ILE A 3 -10.28 -16.14 17.09
C ILE A 3 -10.20 -14.60 17.11
N GLN A 4 -10.13 -13.98 18.29
CA GLN A 4 -10.00 -12.53 18.40
C GLN A 4 -8.64 -12.04 17.89
N TYR A 5 -7.57 -12.78 18.19
CA TYR A 5 -6.23 -12.47 17.69
C TYR A 5 -6.16 -12.59 16.17
N LEU A 6 -6.77 -13.64 15.61
CA LEU A 6 -6.86 -13.82 14.16
C LEU A 6 -7.55 -12.63 13.48
N ARG A 7 -8.71 -12.20 14.01
CA ARG A 7 -9.45 -11.04 13.48
C ARG A 7 -8.65 -9.75 13.54
N GLN A 8 -7.87 -9.56 14.62
CA GLN A 8 -6.99 -8.39 14.76
C GLN A 8 -5.82 -8.44 13.77
N SER A 9 -5.16 -9.61 13.63
CA SER A 9 -4.10 -9.82 12.63
C SER A 9 -4.60 -9.50 11.22
N LEU A 10 -5.74 -10.09 10.83
CA LEU A 10 -6.34 -9.89 9.52
C LEU A 10 -6.67 -8.42 9.26
N LYS A 11 -7.26 -7.74 10.25
CA LYS A 11 -7.56 -6.31 10.14
C LYS A 11 -6.29 -5.49 9.92
N ASN A 12 -5.23 -5.73 10.70
CA ASN A 12 -3.98 -4.99 10.57
C ASN A 12 -3.31 -5.26 9.21
N ARG A 13 -3.25 -6.53 8.77
CA ARG A 13 -2.70 -6.89 7.46
C ARG A 13 -3.49 -6.27 6.31
N TRP A 14 -4.81 -6.29 6.37
CA TRP A 14 -5.68 -5.65 5.38
C TRP A 14 -5.42 -4.15 5.29
N LEU A 15 -5.33 -3.45 6.44
CA LEU A 15 -5.08 -2.01 6.46
C LEU A 15 -3.68 -1.67 5.95
N THR A 16 -2.67 -2.45 6.32
CA THR A 16 -1.29 -2.28 5.84
C THR A 16 -1.23 -2.45 4.33
N TYR A 17 -1.83 -3.52 3.82
CA TYR A 17 -1.93 -3.75 2.38
C TYR A 17 -2.63 -2.57 1.70
N TYR A 18 -3.80 -2.17 2.18
CA TYR A 18 -4.56 -1.07 1.58
C TYR A 18 -3.78 0.26 1.56
N ASP A 19 -3.02 0.57 2.61
CA ASP A 19 -2.19 1.78 2.70
C ASP A 19 -1.09 1.80 1.62
N GLU A 20 -0.33 0.72 1.52
CA GLU A 20 0.74 0.56 0.51
C GLU A 20 0.21 0.60 -0.93
N ASN A 21 -1.05 0.22 -1.11
CA ASN A 21 -1.65 -0.10 -2.40
C ASN A 21 -2.82 0.84 -2.77
N ARG A 22 -2.97 1.94 -2.03
CA ARG A 22 -4.13 2.82 -2.09
C ARG A 22 -4.39 3.35 -3.50
N GLU A 23 -3.34 3.84 -4.17
CA GLU A 23 -3.46 4.49 -5.48
C GLU A 23 -3.99 3.55 -6.58
N TRP A 24 -3.58 2.28 -6.60
CA TRP A 24 -4.07 1.35 -7.64
C TRP A 24 -5.42 0.74 -7.29
N ILE A 25 -5.73 0.55 -6.01
CA ILE A 25 -7.06 0.12 -5.58
C ILE A 25 -8.10 1.19 -5.96
N GLU A 26 -7.75 2.46 -5.82
CA GLU A 26 -8.58 3.57 -6.31
C GLU A 26 -8.80 3.49 -7.83
N ARG A 27 -7.74 3.23 -8.62
CA ARG A 27 -7.82 3.09 -10.08
C ARG A 27 -8.63 1.87 -10.54
N LEU A 28 -8.64 0.79 -9.76
CA LEU A 28 -9.41 -0.42 -10.10
C LEU A 28 -10.93 -0.20 -10.03
N GLY A 29 -11.41 0.79 -9.27
CA GLY A 29 -12.83 1.11 -9.23
C GLY A 29 -13.73 0.04 -8.61
N ILE A 30 -13.16 -0.91 -7.85
CA ILE A 30 -13.85 -2.07 -7.25
C ILE A 30 -14.65 -1.73 -5.98
N TRP A 31 -15.21 -0.53 -5.91
CA TRP A 31 -15.89 -0.01 -4.73
C TRP A 31 -17.34 -0.50 -4.65
N VAL A 32 -17.74 -0.97 -3.48
CA VAL A 32 -19.08 -1.44 -3.16
C VAL A 32 -19.54 -0.77 -1.87
N GLU A 33 -20.81 -0.41 -1.82
CA GLU A 33 -21.45 0.07 -0.59
C GLU A 33 -22.16 -1.09 0.11
N CYS A 34 -21.66 -1.47 1.28
CA CYS A 34 -22.21 -2.60 2.04
C CYS A 34 -22.57 -2.13 3.45
N GLY A 35 -23.86 -2.13 3.77
CA GLY A 35 -24.35 -1.67 5.08
C GLY A 35 -24.06 -0.20 5.38
N GLY A 36 -24.07 0.66 4.35
CA GLY A 36 -23.77 2.11 4.47
C GLY A 36 -22.28 2.44 4.58
N VAL A 37 -21.40 1.46 4.39
CA VAL A 37 -19.95 1.62 4.42
C VAL A 37 -19.39 1.45 3.02
N ARG A 38 -18.63 2.46 2.54
CA ARG A 38 -17.86 2.37 1.29
C ARG A 38 -16.62 1.51 1.52
N ARG A 39 -16.52 0.39 0.81
CA ARG A 39 -15.39 -0.54 0.88
C ARG A 39 -15.09 -1.17 -0.49
N PRO A 40 -13.89 -1.73 -0.71
CA PRO A 40 -13.66 -2.60 -1.87
C PRO A 40 -14.56 -3.84 -1.83
N SER A 41 -14.78 -4.47 -2.98
CA SER A 41 -15.62 -5.67 -3.09
C SER A 41 -15.17 -6.77 -2.11
N SER A 42 -16.13 -7.48 -1.52
CA SER A 42 -15.85 -8.53 -0.53
C SER A 42 -14.95 -9.64 -1.08
N SER A 43 -15.16 -10.03 -2.34
CA SER A 43 -14.32 -11.05 -2.99
C SER A 43 -12.87 -10.60 -3.14
N PHE A 44 -12.65 -9.32 -3.42
CA PHE A 44 -11.31 -8.75 -3.47
C PHE A 44 -10.64 -8.74 -2.09
N ILE A 45 -11.36 -8.33 -1.04
CA ILE A 45 -10.83 -8.36 0.33
C ILE A 45 -10.43 -9.79 0.74
N LEU A 46 -11.27 -10.79 0.44
CA LEU A 46 -10.97 -12.18 0.77
C LEU A 46 -9.81 -12.74 -0.06
N GLY A 47 -9.74 -12.42 -1.36
CA GLY A 47 -8.66 -12.87 -2.24
C GLY A 47 -7.31 -12.28 -1.86
N THR A 48 -7.26 -10.99 -1.56
CA THR A 48 -6.04 -10.32 -1.09
C THR A 48 -5.60 -10.88 0.26
N LEU A 49 -6.52 -11.04 1.22
CA LEU A 49 -6.20 -11.62 2.52
C LEU A 49 -5.74 -13.07 2.45
N ALA A 50 -6.29 -13.89 1.55
CA ALA A 50 -5.81 -15.26 1.34
C ALA A 50 -4.36 -15.29 0.83
N SER A 51 -3.95 -14.26 0.07
CA SER A 51 -2.56 -14.12 -0.39
C SER A 51 -1.62 -13.59 0.70
N VAL A 52 -2.12 -12.67 1.55
CA VAL A 52 -1.30 -11.99 2.58
C VAL A 52 -1.22 -12.81 3.87
N GLU A 53 -2.23 -13.62 4.19
CA GLU A 53 -2.29 -14.44 5.39
C GLU A 53 -2.55 -15.92 5.05
N PRO A 54 -1.53 -16.79 5.10
CA PRO A 54 -1.69 -18.20 4.76
C PRO A 54 -2.56 -18.97 5.76
N GLU A 55 -2.69 -18.47 6.99
CA GLU A 55 -3.58 -19.06 8.00
C GLU A 55 -5.06 -18.95 7.61
N LEU A 56 -5.44 -17.85 6.95
CA LEU A 56 -6.79 -17.66 6.45
C LEU A 56 -7.14 -18.66 5.36
N THR A 57 -6.18 -19.02 4.50
CA THR A 57 -6.36 -19.98 3.40
C THR A 57 -6.74 -21.38 3.89
N ASN A 58 -6.26 -21.78 5.07
CA ASN A 58 -6.65 -23.06 5.69
C ASN A 58 -8.08 -23.02 6.27
N LEU A 59 -8.55 -21.84 6.66
CA LEU A 59 -9.84 -21.65 7.34
C LEU A 59 -10.97 -21.29 6.36
N LEU A 60 -10.65 -20.62 5.25
CA LEU A 60 -11.60 -20.18 4.23
C LEU A 60 -12.51 -21.29 3.68
N PRO A 61 -12.00 -22.51 3.35
CA PRO A 61 -12.86 -23.58 2.84
C PRO A 61 -14.00 -23.91 3.81
N LEU A 62 -13.70 -23.99 5.12
CA LEU A 62 -14.69 -24.26 6.16
C LEU A 62 -15.74 -23.15 6.27
N VAL A 63 -15.31 -21.89 6.09
CA VAL A 63 -16.21 -20.73 6.19
C VAL A 63 -17.09 -20.56 4.96
N VAL A 64 -16.58 -20.92 3.78
CA VAL A 64 -17.34 -20.92 2.53
C VAL A 64 -18.39 -22.03 2.54
N ASP A 65 -18.05 -23.23 3.03
CA ASP A 65 -19.01 -24.33 3.21
C ASP A 65 -20.16 -23.94 4.16
N LEU A 66 -19.87 -23.15 5.19
CA LEU A 66 -20.87 -22.63 6.12
C LEU A 66 -21.65 -21.43 5.57
N SER A 67 -21.05 -20.64 4.67
CA SER A 67 -21.67 -19.45 4.12
C SER A 67 -21.17 -19.10 2.72
N ASN A 68 -22.07 -19.13 1.74
CA ASN A 68 -21.74 -18.80 0.35
C ASN A 68 -21.74 -17.27 0.06
N ASN A 69 -21.98 -16.43 1.06
CA ASN A 69 -22.09 -14.97 0.88
C ASN A 69 -20.79 -14.28 1.31
N PRO A 70 -19.95 -13.77 0.39
CA PRO A 70 -18.66 -13.20 0.73
C PRO A 70 -18.78 -11.97 1.64
N ASP A 71 -19.84 -11.18 1.47
CA ASP A 71 -20.11 -10.04 2.35
C ASP A 71 -20.34 -10.46 3.80
N ARG A 72 -21.04 -11.58 4.03
CA ARG A 72 -21.28 -12.13 5.38
C ARG A 72 -19.98 -12.64 5.99
N ILE A 73 -19.13 -13.27 5.20
CA ILE A 73 -17.80 -13.71 5.65
C ILE A 73 -16.97 -12.51 6.11
N VAL A 74 -16.88 -11.46 5.29
CA VAL A 74 -16.16 -10.22 5.62
C VAL A 74 -16.72 -9.57 6.88
N MET A 75 -18.05 -9.55 7.06
CA MET A 75 -18.68 -9.05 8.29
C MET A 75 -18.34 -9.91 9.51
N ALA A 76 -18.40 -11.24 9.40
CA ALA A 76 -18.07 -12.17 10.49
C ALA A 76 -16.61 -12.04 10.93
N LEU A 77 -15.70 -11.84 9.98
CA LEU A 77 -14.30 -11.55 10.25
C LEU A 77 -14.09 -10.18 10.92
N GLY A 78 -15.08 -9.28 10.86
CA GLY A 78 -14.98 -7.92 11.41
C GLY A 78 -14.22 -6.96 10.49
N LEU A 79 -14.16 -7.28 9.20
CA LEU A 79 -13.47 -6.50 8.18
C LEU A 79 -14.38 -5.49 7.46
N ASN A 80 -15.63 -5.33 7.94
CA ASN A 80 -16.56 -4.34 7.41
C ASN A 80 -16.24 -2.93 7.91
N ILE A 81 -15.11 -2.39 7.47
CA ILE A 81 -14.58 -1.11 7.89
C ILE A 81 -14.28 -0.28 6.65
N ASN A 82 -14.55 1.03 6.71
CA ASN A 82 -14.09 1.95 5.68
C ASN A 82 -12.57 2.12 5.83
N PRO A 83 -11.77 1.67 4.85
CA PRO A 83 -10.31 1.66 4.99
C PRO A 83 -9.74 3.09 5.09
N ASP A 84 -10.28 4.07 4.36
CA ASP A 84 -9.84 5.46 4.44
C ASP A 84 -10.07 6.05 5.83
N HIS A 85 -11.21 5.74 6.46
CA HIS A 85 -11.50 6.20 7.81
C HIS A 85 -10.61 5.52 8.86
N ALA A 86 -10.33 4.23 8.68
CA ALA A 86 -9.46 3.48 9.57
C ALA A 86 -8.02 3.97 9.54
N LEU A 87 -7.49 4.33 8.36
CA LEU A 87 -6.15 4.91 8.21
C LEU A 87 -6.06 6.28 8.88
N LYS A 88 -7.01 7.18 8.64
CA LYS A 88 -7.05 8.51 9.29
C LYS A 88 -7.08 8.40 10.82
N SER A 89 -7.82 7.43 11.35
CA SER A 89 -7.85 7.18 12.79
C SER A 89 -6.47 6.73 13.33
N LEU A 90 -5.69 6.01 12.54
CA LEU A 90 -4.36 5.54 12.92
C LEU A 90 -3.31 6.67 12.86
N GLU A 91 -3.41 7.54 11.84
CA GLU A 91 -2.58 8.74 11.71
C GLU A 91 -2.82 9.74 12.84
N SER A 92 -4.09 10.00 13.17
CA SER A 92 -4.46 10.90 14.28
C SER A 92 -3.95 10.39 15.63
N ALA A 93 -4.05 9.08 15.89
CA ALA A 93 -3.49 8.47 17.10
C ALA A 93 -1.96 8.58 17.18
N SER A 94 -1.28 8.71 16.04
CA SER A 94 0.19 8.88 15.98
C SER A 94 0.62 10.33 16.21
N THR A 95 -0.27 11.30 16.00
CA THR A 95 0.03 12.75 16.10
C THR A 95 -0.11 13.29 17.53
N ASP A 96 -0.85 12.61 18.41
CA ASP A 96 -1.08 13.04 19.81
C ASP A 96 0.07 12.73 20.77
N GLN A 97 1.25 12.31 20.27
CA GLN A 97 2.48 12.36 21.05
C GLN A 97 3.06 13.77 20.88
N PRO A 98 2.94 14.69 21.87
CA PRO A 98 3.68 15.94 21.82
C PRO A 98 5.16 15.59 21.81
N THR A 99 5.78 15.68 20.63
CA THR A 99 7.23 15.67 20.48
C THR A 99 7.74 16.88 21.25
N LYS A 100 8.12 16.63 22.50
CA LYS A 100 8.74 17.58 23.41
C LYS A 100 10.13 17.86 22.85
N MET A 101 10.23 18.72 21.83
CA MET A 101 11.50 19.18 21.31
C MET A 101 12.24 19.88 22.45
N LEU A 102 13.46 19.43 22.75
CA LEU A 102 14.35 20.15 23.65
C LEU A 102 14.76 21.48 22.98
N PRO A 103 14.80 22.60 23.71
CA PRO A 103 15.31 23.85 23.17
C PRO A 103 16.78 23.66 22.79
N GLY A 104 17.10 23.86 21.51
CA GLY A 104 18.47 23.81 21.03
C GLY A 104 19.26 24.99 21.59
N GLU A 105 20.23 24.71 22.46
CA GLU A 105 21.31 25.66 22.73
C GLU A 105 22.12 25.85 21.44
N THR A 106 22.18 27.09 20.97
CA THR A 106 23.02 27.50 19.85
C THR A 106 24.47 27.63 20.31
N PRO A 107 25.44 26.84 19.79
CA PRO A 107 26.83 27.20 19.90
C PRO A 107 27.17 28.23 18.81
N THR A 108 27.50 29.44 19.25
CA THR A 108 28.01 30.56 18.47
C THR A 108 29.22 30.13 17.63
N MET A 109 29.01 29.88 16.33
CA MET A 109 30.12 29.64 15.40
C MET A 109 30.85 30.96 15.08
N LYS A 110 32.13 31.02 15.45
CA LYS A 110 33.06 32.08 15.04
C LYS A 110 33.21 32.07 13.52
N LYS A 111 32.92 33.21 12.90
CA LYS A 111 33.12 33.49 11.47
C LYS A 111 34.62 33.47 11.16
N LEU A 112 35.11 32.39 10.55
CA LEU A 112 36.44 32.32 9.97
C LEU A 112 36.33 32.38 8.44
N SER A 113 36.91 33.45 7.92
CA SER A 113 37.39 33.78 6.57
C SER A 113 36.99 32.90 5.36
N ALA A 114 36.58 33.60 4.30
CA ALA A 114 36.22 33.08 2.99
C ALA A 114 37.28 32.15 2.37
N HIS A 115 36.84 30.97 1.95
CA HIS A 115 37.52 30.14 0.96
C HIS A 115 36.50 29.85 -0.15
N THR A 116 36.86 30.30 -1.35
CA THR A 116 36.09 30.15 -2.60
C THR A 116 35.72 28.68 -2.84
N PRO A 117 34.44 28.34 -3.02
CA PRO A 117 34.07 26.99 -3.39
C PRO A 117 34.52 26.71 -4.83
N ARG A 118 35.42 25.73 -4.99
CA ARG A 118 35.77 25.13 -6.28
C ARG A 118 34.49 24.44 -6.79
N LYS A 119 33.90 24.96 -7.86
CA LYS A 119 32.75 24.33 -8.53
C LYS A 119 33.16 22.91 -8.97
N LEU A 120 32.58 21.90 -8.33
CA LEU A 120 32.52 20.57 -8.94
C LEU A 120 31.54 20.66 -10.12
N PRO A 121 31.90 20.20 -11.32
CA PRO A 121 30.92 20.08 -12.39
C PRO A 121 29.89 19.04 -11.96
N SER A 122 28.62 19.47 -11.89
CA SER A 122 27.49 18.56 -11.90
C SER A 122 27.55 17.81 -13.23
N LEU A 123 27.91 16.52 -13.19
CA LEU A 123 27.63 15.61 -14.29
C LEU A 123 26.10 15.51 -14.35
N VAL A 124 25.50 16.23 -15.28
CA VAL A 124 24.12 16.01 -15.69
C VAL A 124 24.10 14.66 -16.40
N ASP A 125 23.48 13.65 -15.77
CA ASP A 125 23.15 12.39 -16.44
C ASP A 125 21.98 12.66 -17.41
N GLU A 126 22.29 13.33 -18.52
CA GLU A 126 21.43 13.52 -19.69
C GLU A 126 21.39 12.22 -20.51
N GLU A 127 20.83 11.15 -19.95
CA GLU A 127 20.49 9.96 -20.75
C GLU A 127 19.41 9.07 -20.11
N CYS A 128 18.29 9.68 -19.70
CA CYS A 128 17.01 8.96 -19.69
C CYS A 128 16.37 9.05 -21.08
N GLN A 129 17.02 8.48 -22.09
CA GLN A 129 16.37 8.22 -23.37
C GLN A 129 15.41 7.07 -23.16
N GLY A 130 14.12 7.40 -22.97
CA GLY A 130 13.04 6.43 -23.01
C GLY A 130 13.19 5.61 -24.29
N ALA A 131 13.46 4.32 -24.14
CA ALA A 131 13.51 3.37 -25.23
C ALA A 131 12.13 3.30 -25.87
N ARG A 132 11.88 4.20 -26.84
CA ARG A 132 10.88 3.98 -27.86
C ARG A 132 11.34 2.72 -28.58
N TYR A 133 10.60 1.63 -28.37
CA TYR A 133 10.72 0.42 -29.16
C TYR A 133 10.86 0.83 -30.63
N SER A 134 12.05 0.61 -31.17
CA SER A 134 12.32 0.83 -32.57
C SER A 134 11.55 -0.24 -33.35
N ASP A 135 10.71 0.23 -34.27
CA ASP A 135 9.97 -0.55 -35.29
C ASP A 135 10.88 -1.43 -36.20
N ALA A 136 12.19 -1.46 -35.93
CA ALA A 136 13.17 -2.28 -36.64
C ALA A 136 13.22 -3.74 -36.16
N ALA A 137 12.77 -4.05 -34.94
CA ALA A 137 12.73 -5.43 -34.43
C ALA A 137 11.59 -6.26 -35.04
N ARG A 138 10.54 -5.62 -35.58
CA ARG A 138 9.37 -6.31 -36.15
C ARG A 138 9.62 -6.87 -37.56
N LYS A 139 10.55 -6.29 -38.32
CA LYS A 139 10.88 -6.72 -39.70
C LYS A 139 11.93 -7.84 -39.81
N ARG A 140 12.42 -8.37 -38.69
CA ARG A 140 13.34 -9.52 -38.68
C ARG A 140 12.66 -10.86 -38.44
N LEU A 141 11.44 -10.86 -37.90
CA LEU A 141 10.66 -12.07 -37.64
C LEU A 141 9.73 -12.48 -38.80
N GLU A 142 9.52 -11.61 -39.79
CA GLU A 142 8.71 -11.92 -40.99
C GLU A 142 9.55 -12.43 -42.17
N ARG A 143 10.88 -12.49 -42.05
CA ARG A 143 11.79 -12.99 -43.11
C ARG A 143 12.27 -14.44 -42.92
N ASP A 144 11.93 -15.05 -41.78
CA ASP A 144 12.25 -16.45 -41.47
C ASP A 144 11.02 -17.37 -41.65
N ARG A 145 10.00 -16.92 -42.39
CA ARG A 145 8.76 -17.66 -42.65
C ARG A 145 8.38 -17.78 -44.14
N GLU A 146 9.31 -17.47 -45.04
CA GLU A 146 9.24 -17.82 -46.48
C GLU A 146 10.42 -18.71 -46.86
#